data_AF-A0A0S4QZ37-F1
#
_entry.id   AF-A0A0S4QZ37-F1
#
_cell.length_a   1.000
_cell.length_b   1.000
_cell.length_c   1.000
_cell.angle_alpha   90.00
_cell.angle_beta   90.00
_cell.angle_gamma   90.00
#
_symmetry.space_group_name_H-M   'P 1'
#
loop_
_entity.id
_entity.type
_entity.pdbx_description
1 polymer ?
#
loop_
_entity_poly.entity_id
_entity_poly.type
_entity_poly.pdbx_seq_one_letter_code
_entity_poly.pdbx_strand_id
1 'polypeptide(L)' 'MDPNSFDIHRRIDRHLAFGRGPNLRLGASLAGMEGRVVLGELLRRWTDRDIDCEATVLDHTSTPRGWKHLPVVAS' A
#
# COMPACT_ATOMS: atom_id res chain seq x y z
N MET A 1 19.65 -5.34 -8.63
CA MET A 1 18.49 -5.33 -7.71
C MET A 1 17.33 -5.95 -8.45
N ASP A 2 16.61 -6.89 -7.82
CA ASP A 2 15.44 -7.54 -8.43
C ASP A 2 14.19 -6.64 -8.29
N PRO A 3 13.65 -6.08 -9.39
CA PRO A 3 12.50 -5.19 -9.33
C PRO A 3 11.20 -5.90 -8.89
N ASN A 4 11.11 -7.21 -9.06
CA ASN A 4 9.91 -7.99 -8.76
C ASN A 4 9.85 -8.47 -7.30
N SER A 5 10.96 -8.39 -6.58
CA SER A 5 11.01 -8.66 -5.15
C SER A 5 10.46 -7.48 -4.34
N PHE A 6 9.66 -7.77 -3.30
CA PHE A 6 9.26 -6.81 -2.29
C PHE A 6 10.27 -6.83 -1.13
N ASP A 7 10.89 -5.69 -0.86
CA ASP A 7 11.91 -5.52 0.18
C ASP A 7 11.67 -4.20 0.93
N ILE A 8 11.32 -4.29 2.22
CA ILE A 8 11.03 -3.12 3.08
C ILE A 8 12.29 -2.30 3.42
N HIS A 9 13.48 -2.89 3.27
CA HIS A 9 14.77 -2.24 3.51
C HIS A 9 15.39 -1.68 2.22
N ARG A 10 14.69 -1.81 1.10
CA ARG A 10 15.13 -1.29 -0.20
C ARG A 10 15.34 0.22 -0.12
N ARG A 11 16.56 0.67 -0.42
CA ARG A 11 16.84 2.09 -0.63
C ARG A 11 16.32 2.51 -2.00
N ILE A 12 15.32 3.39 -2.01
CA ILE A 12 14.75 3.98 -3.22
C ILE A 12 14.92 5.49 -3.14
N ASP A 13 15.78 6.07 -3.97
CA ASP A 13 16.02 7.52 -3.96
C ASP A 13 14.79 8.30 -4.48
N ARG A 14 14.03 7.73 -5.42
CA ARG A 14 12.77 8.30 -5.91
C ARG A 14 11.91 7.26 -6.65
N HIS A 15 10.64 7.13 -6.25
CA HIS A 15 9.62 6.39 -7.01
C HIS A 15 8.64 7.34 -7.71
N LEU A 16 7.89 6.83 -8.70
CA LEU A 16 6.96 7.63 -9.52
C LEU A 16 5.50 7.56 -9.07
N ALA A 17 5.18 6.88 -7.96
CA ALA A 17 3.80 6.72 -7.47
C ALA A 17 3.01 8.04 -7.29
N PHE A 18 3.69 9.17 -7.01
CA PHE A 18 3.09 10.50 -6.88
C PHE A 18 3.46 11.46 -8.03
N GLY A 19 4.05 10.96 -9.12
CA GLY A 19 4.55 11.80 -10.21
C GLY A 19 5.85 12.55 -9.86
N ARG A 20 6.23 13.51 -10.72
CA ARG A 20 7.45 14.32 -10.59
C ARG A 20 7.26 15.71 -11.19
N GLY A 21 8.02 16.69 -10.70
CA GLY A 21 8.09 18.02 -11.28
C GLY A 21 6.80 18.82 -11.01
N PRO A 22 6.34 19.66 -11.96
CA PRO A 22 5.14 20.48 -11.79
C PRO A 22 3.87 19.68 -11.49
N ASN A 23 3.82 18.41 -11.88
CA ASN A 23 2.68 17.50 -11.67
C ASN A 23 2.87 16.56 -10.46
N LEU A 24 3.78 16.88 -9.53
CA LEU A 24 3.88 16.14 -8.27
C LEU A 24 2.55 16.27 -7.52
N ARG A 25 1.97 15.14 -7.11
CA ARG A 25 0.69 15.17 -6.37
C ARG A 25 0.86 15.97 -5.08
N LEU A 26 0.06 17.02 -4.94
CA LEU A 26 0.00 17.87 -3.75
C LEU A 26 -0.24 17.05 -2.46
N GLY A 27 -1.01 15.97 -2.56
CA GLY A 27 -1.32 15.08 -1.44
C GLY A 27 -0.22 14.07 -1.06
N ALA A 28 0.98 14.11 -1.66
CA ALA A 28 2.02 13.11 -1.39
C ALA A 28 2.39 13.02 0.11
N SER A 29 2.55 14.15 0.78
CA SER A 29 2.88 14.18 2.21
C SER A 29 1.72 13.70 3.08
N LEU A 30 0.49 14.07 2.74
CA LEU A 30 -0.70 13.63 3.46
C LEU A 30 -0.90 12.13 3.35
N ALA A 31 -0.84 11.58 2.12
CA ALA A 31 -0.94 10.14 1.88
C ALA A 31 0.14 9.35 2.63
N GLY A 32 1.36 9.89 2.73
CA GLY A 32 2.42 9.30 3.55
C GLY A 32 2.11 9.28 5.05
N MET A 33 1.56 10.38 5.58
CA MET A 33 1.14 10.47 6.98
C MET A 33 -0.02 9.51 7.28
N GLU A 34 -1.06 9.53 6.46
CA GLU A 34 -2.22 8.64 6.57
C GLU A 34 -1.79 7.18 6.52
N GLY A 35 -0.95 6.81 5.54
CA GLY A 35 -0.42 5.45 5.43
C GLY A 35 0.36 5.01 6.68
N ARG A 36 1.18 5.90 7.26
CA ARG A 36 1.92 5.60 8.49
C ARG A 36 0.99 5.38 9.69
N VAL A 37 -0.01 6.24 9.86
CA VAL A 37 -0.98 6.13 10.97
C VAL A 37 -1.82 4.89 10.80
N VAL A 38 -2.42 4.69 9.62
CA VAL A 38 -3.30 3.55 9.33
C VAL A 38 -2.53 2.23 9.47
N LEU A 39 -1.37 2.07 8.83
CA LEU A 39 -0.59 0.83 8.94
C LEU A 39 -0.10 0.58 10.36
N GLY A 40 0.33 1.63 11.07
CA GLY A 40 0.77 1.51 12.47
C GLY A 40 -0.34 1.05 13.40
N GLU A 41 -1.51 1.70 13.34
CA GLU A 41 -2.66 1.35 14.19
C GLU A 41 -3.25 0.00 13.80
N LEU A 42 -3.28 -0.31 12.51
CA LEU A 42 -3.61 -1.63 12.02
C LEU A 42 -2.65 -2.62 12.68
N LEU A 43 -1.36 -2.66 12.36
CA LEU A 43 -0.44 -3.68 12.87
C LEU A 43 -0.41 -3.81 14.41
N ARG A 44 -0.66 -2.72 15.15
CA ARG A 44 -0.73 -2.75 16.61
C ARG A 44 -2.00 -3.41 17.16
N ARG A 45 -3.17 -3.22 16.52
CA ARG A 45 -4.48 -3.58 17.10
C ARG A 45 -4.86 -5.06 16.99
N TRP A 46 -4.49 -5.71 15.91
CA TRP A 46 -4.77 -7.13 15.67
C TRP A 46 -3.43 -7.78 15.29
N THR A 47 -2.83 -8.46 16.23
CA THR A 47 -1.49 -9.03 16.08
C THR A 47 -1.51 -10.39 15.41
N ASP A 48 -2.63 -11.09 15.48
CA ASP A 48 -2.90 -12.34 14.76
C ASP A 48 -3.90 -12.07 13.65
N ARG A 49 -3.40 -12.01 12.41
CA ARG A 49 -4.18 -11.69 11.21
C ARG A 49 -3.69 -12.46 10.01
N ASP A 50 -4.65 -12.82 9.17
CA ASP A 50 -4.38 -13.35 7.85
C ASP A 50 -5.32 -12.73 6.80
N ILE A 51 -4.97 -12.91 5.53
CA ILE A 51 -5.78 -12.52 4.38
C ILE A 51 -6.45 -13.77 3.83
N ASP A 52 -7.79 -13.73 3.74
CA ASP A 52 -8.51 -14.75 2.98
C ASP A 52 -8.28 -14.52 1.48
N CYS A 53 -7.22 -15.15 0.96
CA CYS A 53 -6.73 -14.98 -0.40
C CYS A 53 -7.76 -15.43 -1.44
N GLU A 54 -8.56 -16.47 -1.13
CA GLU A 54 -9.58 -17.03 -2.02
C GLU A 54 -10.75 -16.08 -2.23
N ALA A 55 -11.05 -15.25 -1.23
CA ALA A 55 -12.09 -14.23 -1.32
C ALA A 55 -11.57 -12.86 -1.79
N THR A 56 -10.30 -12.72 -2.19
CA THR A 56 -9.79 -11.42 -2.68
C THR A 56 -10.28 -11.10 -4.09
N VAL A 57 -10.57 -9.82 -4.33
CA VAL A 57 -10.96 -9.32 -5.66
C VAL A 57 -10.10 -8.11 -6.00
N LEU A 58 -9.22 -8.25 -6.99
CA LEU A 58 -8.48 -7.10 -7.55
C LEU A 58 -9.45 -6.16 -8.25
N ASP A 59 -9.19 -4.86 -8.10
CA ASP A 59 -9.86 -3.88 -8.94
C ASP A 59 -9.29 -3.92 -10.36
N HIS A 60 -10.16 -3.83 -11.37
CA HIS A 60 -9.81 -3.91 -12.79
C HIS A 60 -9.77 -2.53 -13.47
N THR A 61 -9.72 -1.46 -12.68
CA THR A 61 -9.56 -0.10 -13.19
C THR A 61 -8.16 0.11 -13.78
N SER A 62 -8.08 0.89 -14.87
CA SER A 62 -6.82 1.07 -15.62
C SER A 62 -5.82 2.03 -14.96
N THR A 63 -6.26 2.82 -13.98
CA THR A 63 -5.47 3.91 -13.37
C THR A 63 -5.03 3.62 -11.94
N PRO A 64 -5.94 3.36 -10.96
CA PRO A 64 -5.52 2.92 -9.64
C PRO A 64 -5.34 1.40 -9.60
N ARG A 65 -4.22 0.94 -9.05
CA ARG A 65 -4.03 -0.47 -8.72
C ARG A 65 -4.44 -0.68 -7.26
N GLY A 66 -5.36 -1.59 -7.01
CA GLY A 66 -5.82 -1.90 -5.66
C GLY A 66 -6.75 -3.10 -5.61
N TRP A 67 -7.23 -3.41 -4.42
CA TRP A 67 -8.22 -4.45 -4.18
C TRP A 67 -9.60 -3.83 -4.07
N LYS A 68 -10.57 -4.36 -4.83
CA LYS A 68 -11.99 -4.06 -4.65
C LYS A 68 -12.53 -4.75 -3.40
N HIS A 69 -12.00 -5.93 -3.08
CA HIS A 69 -12.31 -6.68 -1.87
C HIS A 69 -11.04 -7.35 -1.33
N LEU A 70 -10.71 -7.07 -0.06
CA LEU A 70 -9.56 -7.64 0.65
C LEU A 70 -9.99 -8.04 2.06
N PRO A 71 -10.61 -9.22 2.24
CA PRO A 71 -11.04 -9.70 3.53
C PRO A 71 -9.84 -10.02 4.43
N VAL A 72 -9.89 -9.52 5.66
CA VAL A 72 -8.91 -9.77 6.71
C VAL A 72 -9.58 -10.59 7.79
N VAL A 73 -8.97 -11.72 8.13
CA VAL A 73 -9.39 -12.57 9.25
C VAL A 73 -8.49 -12.22 10.44
N ALA A 74 -9.09 -11.97 11.60
CA ALA A 74 -8.37 -11.70 12.84
C ALA A 74 -8.88 -12.67 13.92
N SER A 75 -7.95 -13.33 14.61
CA SER A 75 -8.24 -14.25 15.71
C SER A 75 -8.04 -13.59 17.08
#